data_AF-A0A0D6PZ84-F1
#
_entry.id   AF-A0A0D6PZ84-F1
#
_cell.length_a   1.000
_cell.length_b   1.000
_cell.length_c   1.000
_cell.angle_alpha   90.00
_cell.angle_beta   90.00
_cell.angle_gamma   90.00
#
_symmetry.space_group_name_H-M   'P 1'
#
loop_
_entity.id
_entity.type
_entity.pdbx_description
1 polymer ?
#
loop_
_entity_poly.entity_id
_entity_poly.type
_entity_poly.pdbx_seq_one_letter_code
_entity_poly.pdbx_strand_id
1 'polypeptide(L)'
;MTENLRLPWADLPPATAREEEAAEATRRAPGRRGRRPLSAWPQPAEPSPWQWWHLLVYGPDTGMDAFVAEAAGPGLIPWPFDAERVEEDMFALAIGANSPARGRAGLSIDGCRILARQFRAAAEARHARLGLRAEKACPLDFHQLVPVPERILQLGATHPDARAWLRDNWGLTEAPRQVRHLPGRKAGRRLPRDHRAMVYGFFTRMGTPAPVIRWMEEHYPTLTFRLSERSLA
;
A
#
# COMPACT_ATOMS: atom_id res chain seq x y z
N MET A 1 16.36 14.63 17.48
CA MET A 1 16.05 14.26 16.08
C MET A 1 14.79 13.41 16.11
N THR A 2 13.63 14.05 15.99
CA THR A 2 12.32 13.39 16.07
C THR A 2 12.01 12.77 14.71
N GLU A 3 12.23 11.47 14.56
CA GLU A 3 11.59 10.72 13.48
C GLU A 3 10.08 10.90 13.63
N ASN A 4 9.47 11.61 12.68
CA ASN A 4 8.03 11.78 12.61
C ASN A 4 7.40 10.39 12.50
N LEU A 5 6.73 9.97 13.57
CA LEU A 5 5.92 8.75 13.66
C LEU A 5 4.83 8.78 12.59
N ARG A 6 5.16 8.20 11.43
CA ARG A 6 4.24 7.94 10.34
C ARG A 6 3.42 6.71 10.72
N LEU A 7 2.15 6.93 11.05
CA LEU A 7 1.19 5.83 11.13
C LEU A 7 1.15 5.17 9.75
N PRO A 8 1.41 3.85 9.61
CA PRO A 8 1.59 3.17 8.32
C PRO A 8 0.33 3.17 7.43
N TRP A 9 -0.75 3.82 7.87
CA TRP A 9 -2.03 3.93 7.17
C TRP A 9 -2.62 5.33 7.15
N ALA A 10 -2.01 6.32 7.81
CA ALA A 10 -2.48 7.71 7.72
C ALA A 10 -2.13 8.35 6.37
N ASP A 11 -1.12 7.81 5.68
CA ASP A 11 -0.67 8.28 4.38
C ASP A 11 -1.17 7.32 3.30
N LEU A 12 -2.47 7.29 3.02
CA LEU A 12 -2.97 6.58 1.84
C LEU A 12 -2.36 7.21 0.57
N PRO A 13 -2.11 6.42 -0.48
CA PRO A 13 -1.77 7.00 -1.78
C PRO A 13 -2.86 7.99 -2.22
N PRO A 14 -2.51 9.00 -3.02
CA PRO A 14 -3.50 9.94 -3.54
C PRO A 14 -4.60 9.18 -4.30
N ALA A 15 -5.84 9.65 -4.16
CA ALA A 15 -6.94 9.18 -5.00
C ALA A 15 -6.59 9.46 -6.46
N THR A 16 -6.81 8.48 -7.33
CA THR A 16 -6.62 8.71 -8.76
C THR A 16 -7.87 9.39 -9.32
N ALA A 17 -7.76 10.23 -10.37
CA ALA A 17 -8.86 11.05 -10.90
C ALA A 17 -10.24 10.34 -11.08
N ARG A 18 -10.24 9.02 -11.32
CA ARG A 18 -11.46 8.21 -11.44
C ARG A 18 -12.14 7.88 -10.10
N GLU A 19 -11.40 7.85 -8.99
CA GLU A 19 -11.94 7.70 -7.63
C GLU A 19 -12.49 9.03 -7.11
N GLU A 20 -11.94 10.17 -7.55
CA GLU A 20 -12.47 11.50 -7.22
C GLU A 20 -13.86 11.71 -7.84
N GLU A 21 -14.07 11.37 -9.12
CA GLU A 21 -15.40 11.44 -9.76
C GLU A 21 -16.46 10.54 -9.06
N ALA A 22 -16.05 9.35 -8.59
CA ALA A 22 -16.95 8.43 -7.90
C ALA A 22 -17.26 8.87 -6.46
N ALA A 23 -16.29 9.49 -5.77
CA ALA A 23 -16.44 10.00 -4.40
C ALA A 23 -17.23 11.33 -4.36
N GLU A 24 -17.12 12.16 -5.40
CA GLU A 24 -17.91 13.40 -5.56
C GLU A 24 -19.41 13.08 -5.72
N ALA A 25 -19.74 11.99 -6.43
CA ALA A 25 -21.13 11.60 -6.71
C ALA A 25 -21.93 11.12 -5.48
N THR A 26 -21.27 10.75 -4.37
CA THR A 26 -21.93 10.16 -3.19
C THR A 26 -22.08 11.11 -1.99
N ARG A 27 -21.59 12.35 -2.06
CA ARG A 27 -21.66 13.28 -0.91
C ARG A 27 -22.66 14.43 -1.14
N ARG A 28 -23.95 14.18 -0.87
CA ARG A 28 -24.86 15.28 -0.51
C ARG A 28 -24.56 15.71 0.94
N ALA A 29 -24.11 16.95 1.11
CA ALA A 29 -23.69 17.50 2.40
C ALA A 29 -24.87 18.04 3.24
N PRO A 30 -24.97 17.74 4.55
CA PRO A 30 -25.76 18.55 5.47
C PRO A 30 -25.00 19.83 5.89
N GLY A 31 -25.77 20.85 6.26
CA GLY A 31 -25.37 22.26 6.38
C GLY A 31 -24.13 22.57 7.24
N ARG A 32 -23.36 23.57 6.77
CA ARG A 32 -22.06 24.00 7.30
C ARG A 32 -22.19 24.71 8.65
N ARG A 33 -21.59 24.17 9.71
CA ARG A 33 -20.94 24.99 10.77
C ARG A 33 -19.47 25.17 10.39
N GLY A 34 -18.98 26.40 10.50
CA GLY A 34 -17.70 26.87 9.94
C GLY A 34 -16.52 25.92 10.16
N ARG A 35 -16.15 25.18 9.10
CA ARG A 35 -14.85 24.51 9.02
C ARG A 35 -13.81 25.53 8.59
N ARG A 36 -12.69 25.58 9.31
CA ARG A 36 -11.47 26.26 8.90
C ARG A 36 -11.14 25.81 7.46
N PRO A 37 -10.88 26.72 6.52
CA PRO A 37 -10.66 26.34 5.12
C PRO A 37 -9.48 25.37 5.04
N LEU A 38 -9.57 24.37 4.15
CA LEU A 38 -8.52 23.36 3.95
C LEU A 38 -7.16 23.98 3.62
N SER A 39 -7.15 25.22 3.08
CA SER A 39 -5.94 26.03 2.85
C SER A 39 -5.22 26.48 4.13
N ALA A 40 -5.84 26.38 5.30
CA ALA A 40 -5.22 26.70 6.59
C ALA A 40 -4.50 25.49 7.21
N TRP A 41 -4.50 24.33 6.54
CA TRP A 41 -3.73 23.17 6.95
C TRP A 41 -2.30 23.32 6.44
N PRO A 42 -1.28 23.01 7.26
CA PRO A 42 0.10 23.04 6.79
C PRO A 42 0.25 22.14 5.56
N GLN A 43 0.72 22.70 4.45
CA GLN A 43 1.14 21.86 3.32
C GLN A 43 2.34 21.03 3.77
N PRO A 44 2.34 19.70 3.56
CA PRO A 44 3.53 18.90 3.82
C PRO A 44 4.66 19.39 2.93
N ALA A 45 5.79 19.76 3.54
CA ALA A 45 6.95 20.35 2.86
C ALA A 45 7.83 19.31 2.12
N GLU A 46 7.52 18.03 2.24
CA GLU A 46 8.25 16.93 1.62
C GLU A 46 7.53 16.46 0.34
N PRO A 47 8.27 16.06 -0.71
CA PRO A 47 7.66 15.40 -1.86
C PRO A 47 6.86 14.18 -1.41
N SER A 48 5.74 13.93 -2.10
CA SER A 48 4.89 12.77 -1.81
C SER A 48 5.75 11.50 -1.74
N PRO A 49 5.68 10.71 -0.65
CA PRO A 49 6.45 9.48 -0.54
C PRO A 49 5.93 8.38 -1.50
N TRP A 50 4.85 8.66 -2.22
CA TRP A 50 4.18 7.75 -3.13
C TRP A 50 4.62 7.99 -4.57
N GLN A 51 5.10 6.92 -5.19
CA GLN A 51 5.44 6.88 -6.60
C GLN A 51 4.39 6.09 -7.37
N TRP A 52 3.86 6.67 -8.44
CA TRP A 52 2.94 5.97 -9.35
C TRP A 52 3.71 5.26 -10.46
N TRP A 53 3.44 3.97 -10.63
CA TRP A 53 4.09 3.11 -11.61
C TRP A 53 3.10 2.54 -12.59
N HIS A 54 3.55 2.40 -13.84
CA HIS A 54 2.92 1.53 -14.82
C HIS A 54 3.83 0.37 -15.17
N LEU A 55 3.30 -0.84 -15.06
CA LEU A 55 3.94 -2.05 -15.56
C LEU A 55 3.20 -2.52 -16.81
N LEU A 56 3.85 -2.39 -17.96
CA LEU A 56 3.40 -3.01 -19.20
C LEU A 56 3.96 -4.43 -19.29
N VAL A 57 3.08 -5.40 -19.49
CA VAL A 57 3.41 -6.80 -19.74
C VAL A 57 2.86 -7.19 -21.11
N TYR A 58 3.65 -7.85 -21.95
CA TYR A 58 3.16 -8.36 -23.23
C TYR A 58 3.93 -9.60 -23.67
N GLY A 59 3.25 -10.44 -24.45
CA GLY A 59 3.80 -11.70 -24.95
C GLY A 59 2.69 -12.61 -25.48
N PRO A 60 3.00 -13.89 -25.73
CA PRO A 60 2.03 -14.88 -26.19
C PRO A 60 0.85 -15.04 -25.22
N ASP A 61 -0.34 -15.31 -25.75
CA ASP A 61 -1.57 -15.42 -24.95
C ASP A 61 -1.47 -16.47 -23.85
N THR A 62 -0.88 -17.63 -24.13
CA THR A 62 -0.70 -18.73 -23.15
C THR A 62 0.18 -18.33 -21.98
N GLY A 63 1.30 -17.63 -22.25
CA GLY A 63 2.17 -17.11 -21.20
C GLY A 63 1.48 -16.02 -20.39
N MET A 64 0.71 -15.16 -21.07
CA MET A 64 -0.07 -14.12 -20.39
C MET A 64 -1.20 -14.71 -19.52
N ASP A 65 -1.81 -15.83 -19.90
CA ASP A 65 -2.85 -16.49 -19.10
C ASP A 65 -2.26 -17.07 -17.80
N ALA A 66 -1.11 -17.75 -17.91
CA ALA A 66 -0.38 -18.27 -16.76
C ALA A 66 0.01 -17.14 -15.80
N PHE A 67 0.62 -16.07 -16.32
CA PHE A 67 1.01 -14.91 -15.52
C PHE A 67 -0.18 -14.25 -14.82
N VAL A 68 -1.29 -13.99 -15.53
CA VAL A 68 -2.47 -13.35 -14.93
C VAL A 68 -3.09 -14.22 -13.84
N ALA A 69 -3.11 -15.54 -14.04
CA ALA A 69 -3.68 -16.46 -13.07
C ALA A 69 -2.87 -16.53 -11.77
N GLU A 70 -1.53 -16.51 -11.89
CA GLU A 70 -0.59 -16.57 -10.76
C GLU A 70 -0.42 -15.21 -10.05
N ALA A 71 -0.37 -14.11 -10.81
CA ALA A 71 -0.24 -12.77 -10.25
C ALA A 71 -1.48 -12.32 -9.46
N ALA A 72 -2.63 -12.95 -9.64
CA ALA A 72 -3.86 -12.56 -8.97
C ALA A 72 -3.90 -13.07 -7.52
N GLY A 73 -4.07 -12.16 -6.56
CA GLY A 73 -4.03 -12.47 -5.14
C GLY A 73 -4.87 -11.55 -4.25
N PRO A 74 -4.79 -11.70 -2.91
CA PRO A 74 -5.44 -10.80 -1.95
C PRO A 74 -4.90 -9.36 -1.98
N GLY A 75 -3.71 -9.15 -2.54
CA GLY A 75 -3.03 -7.86 -2.64
C GLY A 75 -2.54 -7.33 -1.30
N LEU A 76 -2.15 -8.24 -0.41
CA LEU A 76 -1.61 -7.94 0.91
C LEU A 76 -0.63 -9.02 1.32
N ILE A 77 0.35 -8.64 2.14
CA ILE A 77 1.20 -9.59 2.84
C ILE A 77 0.44 -10.07 4.08
N PRO A 78 0.29 -11.39 4.31
CA PRO A 78 -0.47 -11.95 5.43
C PRO A 78 0.32 -11.87 6.73
N TRP A 79 0.66 -10.66 7.17
CA TRP A 79 1.33 -10.45 8.45
C TRP A 79 0.43 -10.95 9.59
N PRO A 80 1.00 -11.64 10.60
CA PRO A 80 0.28 -11.94 11.82
C PRO A 80 -0.15 -10.64 12.50
N PHE A 81 -1.31 -10.67 13.16
CA PHE A 81 -1.84 -9.54 13.89
C PHE A 81 -1.82 -9.82 15.38
N ASP A 82 -1.02 -9.05 16.10
CA ASP A 82 -0.94 -9.07 17.55
C ASP A 82 -1.64 -7.84 18.12
N ALA A 83 -2.84 -8.07 18.66
CA ALA A 83 -3.69 -7.02 19.21
C ALA A 83 -3.10 -6.41 20.49
N GLU A 84 -2.44 -7.21 21.32
CA GLU A 84 -1.87 -6.78 22.59
C GLU A 84 -0.68 -5.87 22.34
N ARG A 85 0.18 -6.25 21.40
CA ARG A 85 1.31 -5.43 20.97
C ARG A 85 0.87 -4.08 20.40
N VAL A 86 -0.21 -4.06 19.62
CA VAL A 86 -0.79 -2.82 19.09
C VAL A 86 -1.29 -1.89 20.20
N GLU A 87 -1.92 -2.42 21.24
CA GLU A 87 -2.35 -1.63 22.40
C GLU A 87 -1.14 -1.09 23.17
N GLU A 88 -0.14 -1.93 23.43
CA GLU A 88 1.10 -1.56 24.14
C GLU A 88 1.85 -0.44 23.42
N ASP A 89 2.10 -0.60 22.11
CA ASP A 89 2.80 0.38 21.29
C ASP A 89 2.05 1.72 21.27
N MET A 90 0.71 1.68 21.12
CA MET A 90 -0.09 2.90 21.11
C MET A 90 -0.11 3.60 22.48
N PHE A 91 -0.13 2.82 23.56
CA PHE A 91 -0.04 3.35 24.92
C PHE A 91 1.31 4.03 25.18
N ALA A 92 2.42 3.36 24.83
CA ALA A 92 3.77 3.91 24.95
C ALA A 92 3.92 5.21 24.13
N LEU A 93 3.36 5.25 22.92
CA LEU A 93 3.34 6.44 22.08
C LEU A 93 2.51 7.57 22.69
N ALA A 94 1.32 7.27 23.19
CA ALA A 94 0.44 8.27 23.79
C ALA A 94 1.10 8.91 25.03
N ILE A 95 1.79 8.13 25.85
CA ILE A 95 2.56 8.65 26.99
C ILE A 95 3.78 9.46 26.53
N GLY A 96 4.57 8.96 25.58
CA GLY A 96 5.74 9.67 25.08
C GLY A 96 5.41 10.99 24.38
N ALA A 97 4.25 11.06 23.72
CA ALA A 97 3.75 12.28 23.06
C ALA A 97 3.23 13.34 24.05
N ASN A 98 2.95 12.96 25.31
CA ASN A 98 2.48 13.86 26.37
C ASN A 98 3.62 14.61 27.09
N SER A 99 4.83 14.63 26.54
CA SER A 99 5.95 15.37 27.14
C SER A 99 5.61 16.88 27.25
N PRO A 100 5.81 17.52 28.43
CA PRO A 100 5.36 18.89 28.73
C PRO A 100 6.03 19.98 27.86
N ALA A 101 7.02 19.62 27.05
CA ALA A 101 7.70 20.52 26.11
C ALA A 101 6.78 21.16 25.04
N ARG A 102 5.51 20.76 24.93
CA ARG A 102 4.55 21.27 23.93
C ARG A 102 3.44 22.20 24.47
N GLY A 103 3.48 22.60 25.74
CA GLY A 103 2.60 23.66 26.27
C GLY A 103 1.10 23.36 26.25
N ARG A 104 0.70 22.11 26.01
CA ARG A 104 -0.68 21.61 26.15
C ARG A 104 -0.71 20.58 27.27
N ALA A 105 -1.78 20.59 28.07
CA ALA A 105 -2.05 19.49 28.98
C ALA A 105 -2.15 18.19 28.15
N GLY A 106 -1.22 17.27 28.36
CA GLY A 106 -1.24 15.95 27.74
C GLY A 106 -2.44 15.11 28.22
N LEU A 107 -2.70 13.99 27.55
CA LEU A 107 -3.69 13.02 28.03
C LEU A 107 -3.30 12.51 29.42
N SER A 108 -4.28 12.25 30.29
CA SER A 108 -4.04 11.49 31.52
C SER A 108 -3.61 10.06 31.19
N ILE A 109 -2.99 9.35 32.14
CA ILE A 109 -2.61 7.94 31.97
C ILE A 109 -3.84 7.10 31.60
N ASP A 110 -4.98 7.31 32.24
CA ASP A 110 -6.24 6.64 31.91
C ASP A 110 -6.72 7.01 30.50
N GLY A 111 -6.56 8.27 30.09
CA GLY A 111 -6.84 8.72 28.73
C GLY A 111 -5.97 8.01 27.68
N CYS A 112 -4.68 7.81 27.96
CA CYS A 112 -3.78 7.04 27.11
C CYS A 112 -4.22 5.57 26.99
N ARG A 113 -4.65 4.94 28.09
CA ARG A 113 -5.16 3.55 28.08
C ARG A 113 -6.44 3.42 27.24
N ILE A 114 -7.38 4.35 27.41
CA ILE A 114 -8.63 4.37 26.62
C ILE A 114 -8.32 4.51 25.14
N LEU A 115 -7.43 5.44 24.77
CA LEU A 115 -7.01 5.63 23.39
C LEU A 115 -6.37 4.36 22.79
N ALA A 116 -5.47 3.73 23.53
CA ALA A 116 -4.81 2.51 23.10
C ALA A 116 -5.80 1.36 22.84
N ARG A 117 -6.78 1.17 23.72
CA ARG A 117 -7.85 0.17 23.55
C ARG A 117 -8.74 0.45 22.34
N GLN A 118 -9.11 1.72 22.13
CA GLN A 118 -9.88 2.12 20.96
C GLN A 118 -9.11 1.85 19.66
N PHE A 119 -7.80 2.09 19.68
CA PHE A 119 -6.92 1.82 18.55
C PHE A 119 -6.81 0.33 18.27
N ARG A 120 -6.62 -0.51 19.30
CA ARG A 120 -6.63 -1.98 19.18
C ARG A 120 -7.90 -2.47 18.52
N ALA A 121 -9.07 -2.07 19.02
CA ALA A 121 -10.36 -2.48 18.46
C ALA A 121 -10.52 -2.06 16.99
N ALA A 122 -10.06 -0.86 16.62
CA ALA A 122 -10.07 -0.40 15.23
C ALA A 122 -9.11 -1.21 14.34
N ALA A 123 -7.94 -1.57 14.86
CA ALA A 123 -6.93 -2.37 14.16
C ALA A 123 -7.40 -3.82 13.95
N GLU A 124 -8.00 -4.45 14.97
CA GLU A 124 -8.64 -5.77 14.89
C GLU A 124 -9.74 -5.80 13.83
N ALA A 125 -10.67 -4.85 13.88
CA ALA A 125 -11.76 -4.75 12.92
C ALA A 125 -11.24 -4.59 11.48
N ARG A 126 -10.14 -3.86 11.31
CA ARG A 126 -9.49 -3.72 10.01
C ARG A 126 -8.81 -5.03 9.57
N HIS A 127 -8.07 -5.69 10.46
CA HIS A 127 -7.40 -6.94 10.15
C HIS A 127 -8.43 -8.02 9.73
N ALA A 128 -9.53 -8.14 10.48
CA ALA A 128 -10.64 -9.03 10.12
C ALA A 128 -11.21 -8.71 8.72
N ARG A 129 -11.41 -7.44 8.38
CA ARG A 129 -11.86 -7.04 7.02
C ARG A 129 -10.85 -7.41 5.93
N LEU A 130 -9.55 -7.34 6.22
CA LEU A 130 -8.50 -7.73 5.28
C LEU A 130 -8.47 -9.26 5.09
N GLY A 131 -8.77 -10.04 6.13
CA GLY A 131 -8.93 -11.49 6.01
C GLY A 131 -10.15 -11.93 5.18
N LEU A 132 -11.16 -11.08 5.05
CA LEU A 132 -12.37 -11.33 4.24
C LEU A 132 -12.22 -10.94 2.76
N ARG A 133 -11.05 -10.45 2.33
CA ARG A 133 -10.84 -10.06 0.94
C ARG A 133 -10.86 -11.31 0.05
N ALA A 134 -11.50 -11.19 -1.12
CA ALA A 134 -11.50 -12.28 -2.09
C ALA A 134 -10.05 -12.65 -2.50
N GLU A 135 -9.81 -13.94 -2.70
CA GLU A 135 -8.49 -14.50 -3.02
C GLU A 135 -7.83 -13.88 -4.25
N LYS A 136 -8.61 -13.33 -5.19
CA LYS A 136 -8.13 -12.69 -6.43
C LYS A 136 -8.56 -11.22 -6.56
N ALA A 137 -8.71 -10.52 -5.43
CA ALA A 137 -9.13 -9.12 -5.42
C ALA A 137 -8.09 -8.15 -6.01
N CYS A 138 -6.82 -8.53 -6.05
CA CYS A 138 -5.71 -7.76 -6.57
C CYS A 138 -5.16 -8.42 -7.84
N PRO A 139 -5.11 -7.71 -8.98
CA PRO A 139 -4.71 -8.29 -10.25
C PRO A 139 -3.17 -8.44 -10.42
N LEU A 140 -2.39 -7.89 -9.49
CA LEU A 140 -0.93 -8.03 -9.43
C LEU A 140 -0.47 -8.00 -7.97
N ASP A 141 -0.48 -9.16 -7.33
CA ASP A 141 -0.07 -9.37 -5.95
C ASP A 141 1.38 -9.87 -5.89
N PHE A 142 2.27 -9.03 -5.35
CA PHE A 142 3.68 -9.38 -5.21
C PHE A 142 3.91 -10.55 -4.26
N HIS A 143 3.02 -10.79 -3.30
CA HIS A 143 3.13 -11.94 -2.41
C HIS A 143 2.78 -13.26 -3.11
N GLN A 144 1.96 -13.23 -4.16
CA GLN A 144 1.72 -14.43 -4.98
C GLN A 144 2.92 -14.75 -5.86
N LEU A 145 3.55 -13.73 -6.45
CA LEU A 145 4.68 -13.89 -7.36
C LEU A 145 5.99 -14.19 -6.60
N VAL A 146 6.30 -13.42 -5.56
CA VAL A 146 7.51 -13.56 -4.75
C VAL A 146 7.11 -13.67 -3.28
N PRO A 147 6.70 -14.86 -2.82
CA PRO A 147 6.16 -15.05 -1.48
C PRO A 147 7.14 -14.66 -0.38
N VAL A 148 6.61 -13.95 0.62
CA VAL A 148 7.33 -13.67 1.88
C VAL A 148 7.39 -14.99 2.65
N PRO A 149 8.58 -15.51 3.01
CA PRO A 149 8.70 -16.77 3.72
C PRO A 149 8.05 -16.73 5.10
N GLU A 150 7.49 -17.85 5.54
CA GLU A 150 6.81 -17.98 6.84
C GLU A 150 7.66 -17.45 8.02
N ARG A 151 8.94 -17.81 8.06
CA ARG A 151 9.88 -17.32 9.09
C ARG A 151 9.99 -15.79 9.15
N ILE A 152 9.77 -15.11 8.03
CA ILE A 152 9.79 -13.64 7.94
C ILE A 152 8.41 -13.09 8.30
N LEU A 153 7.33 -13.73 7.84
CA LEU A 153 5.96 -13.36 8.21
C LEU A 153 5.78 -13.32 9.73
N GLN A 154 6.28 -14.32 10.45
CA GLN A 154 6.18 -14.42 11.91
C GLN A 154 6.88 -13.28 12.67
N LEU A 155 7.82 -12.56 12.04
CA LEU A 155 8.46 -11.39 12.66
C LEU A 155 7.54 -10.15 12.69
N GLY A 156 6.55 -10.11 11.80
CA GLY A 156 5.64 -8.98 11.65
C GLY A 156 6.16 -7.84 10.78
N ALA A 157 5.25 -6.97 10.35
CA ALA A 157 5.50 -5.95 9.33
C ALA A 157 6.54 -4.88 9.70
N THR A 158 6.74 -4.63 11.00
CA THR A 158 7.62 -3.57 11.51
C THR A 158 9.03 -4.06 11.84
N HIS A 159 9.26 -5.38 11.88
CA HIS A 159 10.55 -5.95 12.26
C HIS A 159 11.64 -5.56 11.24
N PRO A 160 12.85 -5.19 11.69
CA PRO A 160 13.94 -4.77 10.79
C PRO A 160 14.27 -5.82 9.73
N ASP A 161 14.37 -7.09 10.13
CA ASP A 161 14.68 -8.18 9.19
C ASP A 161 13.57 -8.43 8.16
N ALA A 162 12.30 -8.23 8.54
CA ALA A 162 11.19 -8.32 7.58
C ALA A 162 11.27 -7.19 6.55
N ARG A 163 11.59 -5.97 7.00
CA ARG A 163 11.79 -4.82 6.11
C ARG A 163 13.03 -4.97 5.24
N ALA A 164 14.10 -5.58 5.75
CA ALA A 164 15.31 -5.89 4.99
C ALA A 164 14.99 -6.91 3.90
N TRP A 165 14.31 -8.01 4.25
CA TRP A 165 13.89 -9.02 3.29
C TRP A 165 13.05 -8.43 2.15
N LEU A 166 12.05 -7.60 2.46
CA LEU A 166 11.24 -6.94 1.43
C LEU A 166 12.09 -6.02 0.53
N ARG A 167 13.06 -5.31 1.11
CA ARG A 167 13.92 -4.42 0.33
C ARG A 167 14.78 -5.21 -0.64
N ASP A 168 15.34 -6.33 -0.20
CA ASP A 168 16.25 -7.13 -1.00
C ASP A 168 15.51 -7.91 -2.10
N ASN A 169 14.31 -8.42 -1.78
CA ASN A 169 13.56 -9.30 -2.67
C ASN A 169 12.50 -8.56 -3.50
N TRP A 170 11.96 -7.45 -3.00
CA TRP A 170 10.94 -6.67 -3.69
C TRP A 170 11.42 -5.27 -4.09
N GLY A 171 12.51 -4.75 -3.52
CA GLY A 171 12.93 -3.35 -3.72
C GLY A 171 12.08 -2.34 -2.94
N LEU A 172 11.19 -2.83 -2.08
CA LEU A 172 10.17 -2.06 -1.37
C LEU A 172 10.19 -2.41 0.12
N THR A 173 9.58 -1.59 0.98
CA THR A 173 9.39 -1.94 2.40
C THR A 173 7.95 -2.29 2.77
N GLU A 174 7.05 -2.22 1.80
CA GLU A 174 5.65 -2.63 1.95
C GLU A 174 5.07 -3.07 0.60
N ALA A 175 3.90 -3.71 0.64
CA ALA A 175 3.20 -4.12 -0.57
C ALA A 175 2.68 -2.91 -1.39
N PRO A 176 2.65 -3.02 -2.73
CA PRO A 176 2.05 -1.99 -3.56
C PRO A 176 0.60 -1.67 -3.19
N ARG A 177 0.18 -0.42 -3.41
CA ARG A 177 -1.17 0.06 -3.10
C ARG A 177 -1.96 0.40 -4.37
N GLN A 178 -3.28 0.29 -4.27
CA GLN A 178 -4.24 0.57 -5.35
C GLN A 178 -3.86 -0.09 -6.68
N VAL A 179 -3.41 -1.34 -6.59
CA VAL A 179 -3.06 -2.13 -7.76
C VAL A 179 -4.30 -2.37 -8.59
N ARG A 180 -4.22 -2.06 -9.88
CA ARG A 180 -5.33 -2.23 -10.82
C ARG A 180 -4.85 -2.49 -12.24
N HIS A 181 -5.69 -3.16 -13.00
CA HIS A 181 -5.56 -3.22 -14.45
C HIS A 181 -6.02 -1.89 -15.07
N LEU A 182 -5.27 -1.38 -16.05
CA LEU A 182 -5.55 -0.14 -16.79
C LEU A 182 -6.03 -0.48 -18.21
N PRO A 183 -7.34 -0.72 -18.41
CA PRO A 183 -7.85 -1.13 -19.71
C PRO A 183 -7.62 -0.05 -20.78
N GLY A 184 -7.42 -0.49 -22.03
CA GLY A 184 -7.28 0.40 -23.19
C GLY A 184 -5.87 0.98 -23.38
N ARG A 185 -4.95 0.80 -22.42
CA ARG A 185 -3.53 1.10 -22.63
C ARG A 185 -2.88 -0.04 -23.43
N LYS A 186 -2.10 0.31 -24.45
CA LYS A 186 -1.48 -0.64 -25.40
C LYS A 186 0.04 -0.53 -25.36
N ALA A 187 0.73 -1.54 -25.87
CA ALA A 187 2.18 -1.58 -26.01
C ALA A 187 2.77 -0.52 -26.98
N GLY A 188 1.93 0.34 -27.59
CA GLY A 188 2.34 1.38 -28.54
C GLY A 188 2.76 0.88 -29.92
N ARG A 189 2.86 -0.44 -30.11
CA ARG A 189 3.16 -1.11 -31.38
C ARG A 189 2.16 -2.23 -31.67
N ARG A 190 2.05 -2.62 -32.95
CA ARG A 190 1.29 -3.81 -33.35
C ARG A 190 2.03 -5.05 -32.83
N LEU A 191 1.32 -5.90 -32.10
CA LEU A 191 1.86 -7.17 -31.61
C LEU A 191 1.67 -8.27 -32.67
N PRO A 192 2.48 -9.35 -32.62
CA PRO A 192 2.25 -10.53 -33.44
C PRO A 192 0.86 -11.14 -33.20
N ARG A 193 0.48 -12.10 -34.06
CA ARG A 193 -0.73 -12.90 -33.85
C ARG A 193 -0.59 -13.69 -32.53
N ASP A 194 -1.72 -13.88 -31.83
CA ASP A 194 -1.80 -14.63 -30.56
C ASP A 194 -0.92 -14.03 -29.44
N HIS A 195 -0.69 -12.72 -29.51
CA HIS A 195 -0.02 -11.94 -28.47
C HIS A 195 -0.95 -10.85 -27.95
N ARG A 196 -0.86 -10.59 -26.65
CA ARG A 196 -1.58 -9.49 -26.01
C ARG A 196 -0.67 -8.66 -25.12
N ALA A 197 -1.19 -7.50 -24.74
CA ALA A 197 -0.56 -6.61 -23.78
C ALA A 197 -1.54 -6.27 -22.65
N MET A 198 -1.01 -6.14 -21.45
CA MET A 198 -1.71 -5.70 -20.26
C MET A 198 -0.90 -4.61 -19.57
N VAL A 199 -1.58 -3.60 -19.00
CA VAL A 199 -0.92 -2.56 -18.22
C VAL A 199 -1.51 -2.53 -16.82
N TYR A 200 -0.65 -2.62 -15.82
CA TYR A 200 -1.00 -2.45 -14.41
C TYR A 200 -0.57 -1.08 -13.93
N GLY A 201 -1.41 -0.48 -13.10
CA GLY A 201 -1.08 0.71 -12.34
C GLY A 201 -1.05 0.40 -10.86
N PHE A 202 -0.03 0.87 -10.15
CA PHE A 202 0.08 0.72 -8.71
C PHE A 202 0.99 1.80 -8.09
N PHE A 203 0.77 2.08 -6.82
CA PHE A 203 1.63 2.96 -6.03
C PHE A 203 2.64 2.14 -5.23
N THR A 204 3.88 2.60 -5.20
CA THR A 204 4.85 2.16 -4.20
C THR A 204 5.21 3.32 -3.29
N ARG A 205 5.50 3.03 -2.03
CA ARG A 205 6.02 4.02 -1.10
C ARG A 205 7.53 3.92 -1.10
N MET A 206 8.21 4.95 -1.59
CA MET A 206 9.67 5.04 -1.63
C MET A 206 10.35 3.77 -2.18
N GLY A 207 10.71 3.78 -3.46
CA GLY A 207 11.50 2.70 -4.06
C GLY A 207 10.88 2.13 -5.32
N THR A 208 11.71 1.37 -6.05
CA THR A 208 11.37 0.79 -7.34
C THR A 208 11.28 -0.72 -7.18
N PRO A 209 10.21 -1.37 -7.67
CA PRO A 209 10.02 -2.81 -7.55
C PRO A 209 10.92 -3.65 -8.48
N ALA A 210 12.12 -3.17 -8.79
CA ALA A 210 13.02 -3.77 -9.78
C ALA A 210 13.36 -5.24 -9.50
N PRO A 211 13.56 -5.69 -8.24
CA PRO A 211 13.75 -7.11 -7.95
C PRO A 211 12.57 -7.99 -8.38
N VAL A 212 11.33 -7.55 -8.16
CA VAL A 212 10.13 -8.28 -8.59
C VAL A 212 10.04 -8.34 -10.10
N ILE A 213 10.41 -7.23 -10.79
CA ILE A 213 10.44 -7.22 -12.26
C ILE A 213 11.43 -8.23 -12.80
N ARG A 214 12.65 -8.29 -12.25
CA ARG A 214 13.66 -9.27 -12.67
C ARG A 214 13.19 -10.71 -12.44
N TRP A 215 12.59 -10.99 -11.29
CA TRP A 215 12.03 -12.32 -11.02
C TRP A 215 10.97 -12.69 -12.07
N MET A 216 10.08 -11.75 -12.44
CA MET A 216 9.06 -12.01 -13.47
C MET A 216 9.69 -12.26 -14.85
N GLU A 217 10.75 -11.52 -15.20
CA GLU A 217 11.49 -11.73 -16.46
C GLU A 217 12.17 -13.10 -16.49
N GLU A 218 12.72 -13.56 -15.37
CA GLU A 218 13.34 -14.88 -15.22
C GLU A 218 12.30 -16.02 -15.24
N HIS A 219 11.17 -15.82 -14.56
CA HIS A 219 10.11 -16.84 -14.42
C HIS A 219 9.26 -16.97 -15.70
N TYR A 220 9.05 -15.88 -16.43
CA TYR A 220 8.26 -15.86 -17.67
C TYR A 220 9.11 -15.38 -18.86
N PRO A 221 10.05 -16.21 -19.36
CA PRO A 221 11.01 -15.80 -20.39
C PRO A 221 10.38 -15.47 -21.75
N THR A 222 9.12 -15.88 -21.98
CA THR A 222 8.36 -15.57 -23.20
C THR A 222 7.61 -14.25 -23.11
N LEU A 223 7.54 -13.65 -21.93
CA LEU A 223 6.90 -12.36 -21.68
C LEU A 223 7.95 -11.25 -21.60
N THR A 224 7.54 -10.04 -21.92
CA THR A 224 8.36 -8.84 -21.71
C THR A 224 7.69 -7.91 -20.73
N PHE A 225 8.46 -7.46 -19.75
CA PHE A 225 8.03 -6.54 -18.70
C PHE A 225 8.67 -5.17 -18.93
N ARG A 226 7.89 -4.10 -18.79
CA ARG A 226 8.38 -2.73 -18.88
C ARG A 226 7.78 -1.89 -17.78
N LEU A 227 8.61 -1.55 -16.81
CA LEU A 227 8.25 -0.66 -15.72
C LEU A 227 8.54 0.79 -16.13
N SER A 228 7.57 1.68 -15.93
CA SER A 228 7.75 3.10 -16.18
C SER A 228 7.13 3.92 -15.05
N GLU A 229 7.87 4.92 -14.61
CA GLU A 229 7.36 5.92 -13.69
C GLU A 229 6.41 6.87 -14.42
N ARG A 230 5.35 7.31 -13.75
CA ARG A 230 4.51 8.40 -14.24
C ARG A 230 4.36 9.46 -13.17
N SER A 231 4.58 10.71 -13.58
CA SER A 231 4.18 11.87 -12.78
C SER A 231 2.66 11.85 -12.63
N LEU A 232 2.19 12.11 -11.41
CA LEU A 232 0.81 12.52 -11.14
C LEU A 232 0.66 13.93 -11.73
N ALA A 233 0.36 14.04 -13.02
CA ALA A 233 0.04 15.29 -13.69
C ALA A 233 -1.47 15.54 -13.61
#